data_AF-A0ABD3A2W1-F1
#
_entry.id   AF-A0ABD3A2W1-F1
#
_cell.length_a   1.000
_cell.length_b   1.000
_cell.length_c   1.000
_cell.angle_alpha   90.00
_cell.angle_beta   90.00
_cell.angle_gamma   90.00
#
_symmetry.space_group_name_H-M   'P 1'
#
loop_
_entity.id
_entity.type
_entity.pdbx_description
1 polymer ?
#
loop_
_entity_poly.entity_id
_entity_poly.type
_entity_poly.pdbx_seq_one_letter_code
_entity_poly.pdbx_strand_id
1 'polypeptide(L)'
;MSSMFSGCVVGLANGLAAGWANVGSGVTQLFMPLIYTLVTTFFHIPSSIAWRISFIVPAILQVATALMVLVFGQDLPDGNYKKIQIKALQKQEEKENYSCWGVLFNGLKDYRGWILGLTYGFCFGVELTTDNIIAEYFYDRFKVNVETAGAIAASFGLANFVSRPAGGVLSDEMGRRFGMRGRLWSLWVVQTVAGLLCVFLGRVNTLWASILVMCSFSLFVQAASGLTFGVVPFVSKRSLGVISGMTGSGGTIGAVVTQLLLFSGSKNFSTQASISLMGLMMLVCTLPVTLIYFPTWGGMFCGPSTEPESMDENYHLLQ
;
A
#
# COMPACT_ATOMS: atom_id res chain seq x y z
N MET A 1 -11.45 -8.07 -3.07
CA MET A 1 -10.48 -9.04 -3.64
C MET A 1 -10.05 -10.09 -2.64
N SER A 2 -9.64 -9.75 -1.41
CA SER A 2 -9.14 -10.75 -0.46
C SER A 2 -10.18 -11.81 -0.02
N SER A 3 -11.47 -11.56 -0.28
CA SER A 3 -12.55 -12.54 -0.10
C SER A 3 -12.73 -13.53 -1.28
N MET A 4 -12.13 -13.26 -2.44
CA MET A 4 -12.27 -14.08 -3.66
C MET A 4 -11.17 -15.14 -3.79
N PHE A 5 -10.10 -15.03 -3.00
CA PHE A 5 -8.90 -15.86 -3.11
C PHE A 5 -8.65 -16.63 -1.82
N SER A 6 -8.17 -17.86 -1.95
CA SER A 6 -7.76 -18.68 -0.80
C SER A 6 -6.59 -18.05 -0.04
N GLY A 7 -6.51 -18.32 1.26
CA GLY A 7 -5.46 -17.77 2.13
C GLY A 7 -4.02 -18.12 1.72
N CYS A 8 -3.83 -19.14 0.88
CA CYS A 8 -2.53 -19.52 0.33
C CYS A 8 -2.04 -18.64 -0.83
N VAL A 9 -2.94 -17.89 -1.49
CA VAL A 9 -2.63 -17.07 -2.69
C VAL A 9 -3.12 -15.62 -2.56
N VAL A 10 -3.70 -15.29 -1.40
CA VAL A 10 -4.29 -13.97 -1.15
C VAL A 10 -3.22 -12.86 -1.13
N GLY A 11 -1.99 -13.17 -0.71
CA GLY A 11 -0.88 -12.23 -0.72
C GLY A 11 -0.49 -11.84 -2.14
N LEU A 12 -0.29 -12.82 -3.04
CA LEU A 12 -0.01 -12.58 -4.45
C LEU A 12 -1.16 -11.81 -5.12
N ALA A 13 -2.42 -12.21 -4.90
CA ALA A 13 -3.56 -11.56 -5.53
C ALA A 13 -3.70 -10.09 -5.11
N ASN A 14 -3.59 -9.81 -3.80
CA ASN A 14 -3.61 -8.44 -3.29
C ASN A 14 -2.39 -7.64 -3.78
N GLY A 15 -1.20 -8.26 -3.79
CA GLY A 15 0.04 -7.63 -4.22
C GLY A 15 0.03 -7.25 -5.70
N LEU A 16 -0.47 -8.12 -6.57
CA LEU A 16 -0.58 -7.87 -8.01
C LEU A 16 -1.57 -6.75 -8.32
N ALA A 17 -2.74 -6.78 -7.71
CA ALA A 17 -3.74 -5.75 -7.94
C ALA A 17 -3.31 -4.38 -7.39
N ALA A 18 -2.71 -4.35 -6.19
CA ALA A 18 -2.12 -3.13 -5.65
C ALA A 18 -0.93 -2.66 -6.49
N GLY A 19 -0.10 -3.56 -7.00
CA GLY A 19 0.99 -3.26 -7.94
C GLY A 19 0.48 -2.54 -9.18
N TRP A 20 -0.52 -3.11 -9.86
CA TRP A 20 -1.12 -2.51 -11.05
C TRP A 20 -1.70 -1.12 -10.80
N ALA A 21 -2.37 -0.93 -9.66
CA ALA A 21 -2.91 0.38 -9.28
C ALA A 21 -1.80 1.45 -9.12
N ASN A 22 -0.63 1.08 -8.59
CA ASN A 22 0.48 2.01 -8.36
C ASN A 22 1.38 2.22 -9.58
N VAL A 23 1.39 1.29 -10.55
CA VAL A 23 2.03 1.52 -11.86
C VAL A 23 1.44 2.74 -12.56
N GLY A 24 0.15 3.03 -12.33
CA GLY A 24 -0.52 4.22 -12.85
C GLY A 24 0.19 5.53 -12.44
N SER A 25 0.80 5.61 -11.25
CA SER A 25 1.52 6.82 -10.83
C SER A 25 2.78 7.03 -11.68
N GLY A 26 3.59 5.99 -11.88
CA GLY A 26 4.80 6.04 -12.71
C GLY A 26 4.49 6.33 -14.18
N VAL A 27 3.44 5.73 -14.74
CA VAL A 27 2.97 6.03 -16.10
C VAL A 27 2.52 7.48 -16.21
N THR A 28 1.77 8.00 -15.23
CA THR A 28 1.31 9.40 -15.24
C THR A 28 2.49 10.38 -15.21
N GLN A 29 3.55 10.09 -14.45
CA GLN A 29 4.76 10.92 -14.41
C GLN A 29 5.48 11.02 -15.77
N LEU A 30 5.42 9.96 -16.60
CA LEU A 30 5.98 9.99 -17.96
C LEU A 30 5.04 10.64 -18.99
N PHE A 31 3.76 10.30 -18.95
CA PHE A 31 2.81 10.69 -19.98
C PHE A 31 2.30 12.12 -19.81
N MET A 32 2.14 12.62 -18.58
CA MET A 32 1.60 13.97 -18.38
C MET A 32 2.45 15.09 -18.95
N PRO A 33 3.79 15.10 -18.77
CA PRO A 33 4.66 16.09 -19.42
C PRO A 33 4.58 16.03 -20.96
N LEU A 34 4.44 14.82 -21.54
CA LEU A 34 4.30 14.64 -22.98
C LEU A 34 2.97 15.19 -23.49
N ILE A 35 1.86 14.90 -22.79
CA ILE A 35 0.53 15.45 -23.13
C ILE A 35 0.57 16.97 -23.04
N TYR A 36 1.14 17.52 -21.97
CA TYR A 36 1.27 18.97 -21.81
C TYR A 36 2.07 19.60 -22.96
N THR A 37 3.21 19.01 -23.31
CA THR A 37 4.06 19.50 -24.41
C THR A 37 3.33 19.42 -25.74
N LEU A 38 2.58 18.35 -26.00
CA LEU A 38 1.77 18.20 -27.20
C LEU A 38 0.69 19.28 -27.27
N VAL A 39 0.01 19.59 -26.15
CA VAL A 39 -0.98 20.68 -26.09
C VAL A 39 -0.34 22.05 -26.35
N THR A 40 0.83 22.33 -25.81
CA THR A 40 1.50 23.62 -26.00
C THR A 40 2.10 23.78 -27.39
N THR A 41 2.71 22.71 -27.94
CA THR A 41 3.49 22.78 -29.19
C THR A 41 2.63 22.53 -30.42
N PHE A 42 1.70 21.57 -30.36
CA PHE A 42 0.86 21.23 -31.52
C PHE A 42 -0.35 22.16 -31.62
N PHE A 43 -1.04 22.38 -30.50
CA PHE A 43 -2.26 23.21 -30.46
C PHE A 43 -1.99 24.70 -30.17
N HIS A 44 -0.73 25.09 -29.94
CA HIS A 44 -0.32 26.48 -29.67
C HIS A 44 -1.11 27.16 -28.55
N ILE A 45 -1.55 26.37 -27.56
CA ILE A 45 -2.36 26.85 -26.43
C ILE A 45 -1.44 27.43 -25.35
N PRO A 46 -1.75 28.61 -24.77
CA PRO A 46 -0.95 29.19 -23.71
C PRO A 46 -0.90 28.27 -22.47
N SER A 47 0.24 28.27 -21.77
CA SER A 47 0.52 27.45 -20.59
C SER A 47 -0.57 27.53 -19.51
N SER A 48 -1.23 28.69 -19.35
CA SER A 48 -2.29 28.93 -18.37
C SER A 48 -3.54 28.05 -18.59
N ILE A 49 -3.77 27.60 -19.82
CA ILE A 49 -4.90 26.77 -20.23
C ILE A 49 -4.42 25.33 -20.50
N ALA A 50 -3.20 25.15 -21.02
CA ALA A 50 -2.66 23.86 -21.43
C ALA A 50 -2.67 22.80 -20.30
N TRP A 51 -2.34 23.20 -19.06
CA TRP A 51 -2.38 22.27 -17.92
C TRP A 51 -3.80 21.78 -17.61
N ARG A 52 -4.82 22.65 -17.76
CA ARG A 52 -6.23 22.29 -17.53
C ARG A 52 -6.73 21.30 -18.58
N ILE A 53 -6.38 21.54 -19.83
CA ILE A 53 -6.74 20.66 -20.95
C ILE A 53 -6.05 19.31 -20.80
N SER A 54 -4.79 19.29 -20.34
CA SER A 54 -4.06 18.04 -20.10
C SER A 54 -4.77 17.12 -19.08
N PHE A 55 -5.48 17.69 -18.09
CA PHE A 55 -6.29 16.93 -17.13
C PHE A 55 -7.59 16.35 -17.70
N ILE A 56 -8.02 16.72 -18.91
CA ILE A 56 -9.16 16.07 -19.57
C ILE A 56 -8.84 14.62 -19.91
N VAL A 57 -7.59 14.33 -20.29
CA VAL A 57 -7.14 12.98 -20.65
C VAL A 57 -7.34 11.96 -19.52
N PRO A 58 -6.78 12.15 -18.30
CA PRO A 58 -7.03 11.21 -17.20
C PRO A 58 -8.50 11.17 -16.78
N ALA A 59 -9.26 12.26 -16.91
CA ALA A 59 -10.69 12.26 -16.61
C ALA A 59 -11.46 11.31 -17.55
N ILE A 60 -11.16 11.34 -18.86
CA ILE A 60 -11.76 10.42 -19.83
C ILE A 60 -11.36 8.97 -19.52
N LEU A 61 -10.08 8.72 -19.23
CA LEU A 61 -9.62 7.37 -18.86
C LEU A 61 -10.30 6.86 -17.59
N GLN A 62 -10.54 7.73 -16.60
CA GLN A 62 -11.24 7.38 -15.36
C GLN A 62 -12.71 7.01 -15.63
N VAL A 63 -13.41 7.79 -16.47
CA VAL A 63 -14.80 7.50 -16.87
C VAL A 63 -14.86 6.19 -17.67
N ALA A 64 -13.94 5.99 -18.61
CA ALA A 64 -13.85 4.75 -19.39
C ALA A 64 -13.63 3.54 -18.47
N THR A 65 -12.73 3.66 -17.48
CA THR A 65 -12.49 2.61 -16.49
C THR A 65 -13.72 2.33 -15.64
N ALA A 66 -14.44 3.37 -15.20
CA ALA A 66 -15.69 3.21 -14.44
C ALA A 66 -16.76 2.48 -15.26
N LEU A 67 -16.92 2.82 -16.54
CA LEU A 67 -17.83 2.12 -17.46
C LEU A 67 -17.39 0.67 -17.68
N MET A 68 -16.09 0.41 -17.86
CA MET A 68 -15.57 -0.96 -17.99
C MET A 68 -15.86 -1.78 -16.74
N VAL A 69 -15.72 -1.22 -15.54
CA VAL A 69 -16.06 -1.93 -14.29
C VAL A 69 -17.55 -2.25 -14.22
N LEU A 70 -18.43 -1.38 -14.71
CA LEU A 70 -19.88 -1.65 -14.74
C LEU A 70 -20.27 -2.70 -15.78
N VAL A 71 -19.58 -2.77 -16.92
CA VAL A 71 -19.87 -3.71 -18.01
C VAL A 71 -19.23 -5.07 -17.78
N PHE A 72 -17.98 -5.10 -17.30
CA PHE A 72 -17.17 -6.31 -17.16
C PHE A 72 -16.99 -6.80 -15.72
N GLY A 73 -17.49 -6.06 -14.73
CA GLY A 73 -17.46 -6.47 -13.33
C GLY A 73 -18.22 -7.78 -13.15
N GLN A 74 -17.48 -8.87 -12.91
CA GLN A 74 -18.05 -10.17 -12.59
C GLN A 74 -18.43 -10.21 -11.11
N ASP A 75 -19.61 -10.79 -10.82
CA ASP A 75 -20.04 -11.06 -9.46
C ASP A 75 -19.20 -12.19 -8.82
N LEU A 76 -19.21 -12.25 -7.49
CA LEU A 76 -18.42 -13.14 -6.62
C LEU A 76 -18.27 -14.59 -7.16
N PRO A 77 -17.23 -15.34 -6.69
CA PRO A 77 -17.12 -16.78 -6.98
C PRO A 77 -18.37 -17.61 -6.60
N ASP A 78 -19.24 -17.11 -5.71
CA ASP A 78 -20.50 -17.74 -5.29
C ASP A 78 -21.75 -17.35 -6.15
N GLY A 79 -21.58 -16.53 -7.20
CA GLY A 79 -22.61 -16.22 -8.19
C GLY A 79 -23.16 -14.79 -8.15
N ASN A 80 -24.18 -14.55 -8.99
CA ASN A 80 -24.77 -13.23 -9.29
C ASN A 80 -25.21 -12.46 -8.02
N TYR A 81 -24.83 -11.18 -7.89
CA TYR A 81 -25.18 -10.28 -6.78
C TYR A 81 -26.69 -10.20 -6.59
N LYS A 82 -27.45 -10.24 -7.70
CA LYS A 82 -28.93 -10.27 -7.68
C LYS A 82 -29.48 -11.53 -6.99
N LYS A 83 -28.86 -12.70 -7.18
CA LYS A 83 -29.28 -13.96 -6.54
C LYS A 83 -28.87 -13.99 -5.06
N ILE A 84 -27.71 -13.42 -4.72
CA ILE A 84 -27.23 -13.27 -3.34
C ILE A 84 -28.06 -12.22 -2.58
N GLN A 85 -28.42 -11.08 -3.20
CA GLN A 85 -29.33 -10.10 -2.62
C GLN A 85 -30.73 -10.68 -2.41
N ILE A 86 -31.29 -11.43 -3.35
CA ILE A 86 -32.60 -12.07 -3.17
C ILE A 86 -32.55 -13.15 -2.07
N LYS A 87 -31.49 -13.97 -2.01
CA LYS A 87 -31.26 -14.92 -0.90
C LYS A 87 -31.00 -14.21 0.43
N ALA A 88 -30.31 -13.07 0.43
CA ALA A 88 -30.03 -12.26 1.62
C ALA A 88 -31.29 -11.57 2.14
N LEU A 89 -32.14 -11.05 1.24
CA LEU A 89 -33.46 -10.48 1.53
C LEU A 89 -34.41 -11.54 2.11
N GLN A 90 -34.38 -12.79 1.59
CA GLN A 90 -35.14 -13.90 2.18
C GLN A 90 -34.59 -14.38 3.54
N LYS A 91 -33.28 -14.24 3.79
CA LYS A 91 -32.66 -14.51 5.11
C LYS A 91 -32.77 -13.33 6.08
N GLN A 92 -33.29 -12.19 5.61
CA GLN A 92 -33.34 -10.92 6.35
C GLN A 92 -34.51 -10.87 7.34
N GLU A 93 -35.55 -11.69 7.16
CA GLU A 93 -36.67 -11.81 8.11
C GLU A 93 -36.27 -12.52 9.44
N GLU A 94 -35.11 -13.21 9.51
CA GLU A 94 -34.60 -13.82 10.76
C GLU A 94 -33.36 -13.14 11.36
N LYS A 95 -32.67 -12.23 10.63
CA LYS A 95 -31.32 -11.71 11.01
C LYS A 95 -31.26 -10.19 11.19
N GLU A 96 -32.34 -9.56 11.63
CA GLU A 96 -32.44 -8.09 11.80
C GLU A 96 -31.56 -7.50 12.94
N ASN A 97 -30.65 -8.27 13.53
CA ASN A 97 -29.82 -7.82 14.66
C ASN A 97 -28.30 -8.07 14.51
N TYR A 98 -27.77 -8.19 13.29
CA TYR A 98 -26.33 -8.00 13.07
C TYR A 98 -26.08 -6.51 12.85
N SER A 99 -25.91 -5.77 13.94
CA SER A 99 -25.63 -4.34 13.90
C SER A 99 -24.38 -4.06 13.06
N CYS A 100 -24.52 -3.42 11.90
CA CYS A 100 -23.39 -2.92 11.09
C CYS A 100 -22.43 -2.07 11.94
N TRP A 101 -22.98 -1.35 12.91
CA TRP A 101 -22.24 -0.64 13.94
C TRP A 101 -21.40 -1.57 14.81
N GLY A 102 -21.91 -2.74 15.19
CA GLY A 102 -21.15 -3.76 15.91
C GLY A 102 -19.96 -4.29 15.11
N VAL A 103 -20.12 -4.53 13.80
CA VAL A 103 -19.02 -4.96 12.92
C VAL A 103 -17.97 -3.85 12.76
N LEU A 104 -18.42 -2.61 12.64
CA LEU A 104 -17.57 -1.42 12.55
C LEU A 104 -16.79 -1.18 13.84
N PHE A 105 -17.45 -1.14 15.00
CA PHE A 105 -16.82 -0.93 16.30
C PHE A 105 -15.89 -2.09 16.68
N ASN A 106 -16.25 -3.34 16.37
CA ASN A 106 -15.36 -4.47 16.59
C ASN A 106 -14.09 -4.36 15.74
N GLY A 107 -14.22 -3.99 14.46
CA GLY A 107 -13.07 -3.77 13.58
C GLY A 107 -12.19 -2.59 14.02
N LEU A 108 -12.79 -1.49 14.47
CA LEU A 108 -12.06 -0.32 14.98
C LEU A 108 -11.37 -0.58 16.32
N LYS A 109 -11.90 -1.50 17.14
CA LYS A 109 -11.31 -1.86 18.43
C LYS A 109 -10.15 -2.84 18.30
N ASP A 110 -9.99 -3.50 17.15
CA ASP A 110 -8.89 -4.41 16.89
C ASP A 110 -7.54 -3.67 16.80
N TYR A 111 -6.75 -3.76 17.87
CA TYR A 111 -5.42 -3.15 17.96
C TYR A 111 -4.47 -3.60 16.82
N ARG A 112 -4.64 -4.84 16.33
CA ARG A 112 -3.87 -5.39 15.21
C ARG A 112 -4.08 -4.59 13.92
N GLY A 113 -5.30 -4.14 13.68
CA GLY A 113 -5.63 -3.30 12.52
C GLY A 113 -4.93 -1.95 12.58
N TRP A 114 -4.83 -1.35 13.77
CA TRP A 114 -4.09 -0.10 13.98
C TRP A 114 -2.58 -0.27 13.81
N ILE A 115 -2.00 -1.37 14.32
CA ILE A 115 -0.58 -1.65 14.13
C ILE A 115 -0.25 -1.86 12.64
N LEU A 116 -1.09 -2.61 11.91
CA LEU A 116 -0.90 -2.78 10.47
C LEU A 116 -1.14 -1.49 9.71
N GLY A 117 -2.11 -0.65 10.10
CA GLY A 117 -2.32 0.66 9.52
C GLY A 117 -1.17 1.62 9.75
N LEU A 118 -0.56 1.62 10.93
CA LEU A 118 0.66 2.38 11.21
C LEU A 118 1.83 1.87 10.35
N THR A 119 2.02 0.55 10.31
CA THR A 119 3.08 -0.08 9.51
C THR A 119 2.91 0.25 8.02
N TYR A 120 1.68 0.17 7.52
CA TYR A 120 1.35 0.51 6.15
C TYR A 120 1.54 2.00 5.86
N GLY A 121 1.21 2.86 6.83
CA GLY A 121 1.48 4.29 6.77
C GLY A 121 2.96 4.61 6.59
N PHE A 122 3.84 3.87 7.24
CA PHE A 122 5.29 4.10 7.12
C PHE A 122 5.98 3.25 6.05
N CYS A 123 5.29 2.34 5.35
CA CYS A 123 5.79 1.75 4.10
C CYS A 123 5.22 2.50 2.90
N PHE A 124 3.91 2.43 2.68
CA PHE A 124 3.26 3.03 1.51
C PHE A 124 3.20 4.56 1.62
N GLY A 125 3.05 5.13 2.82
CA GLY A 125 3.10 6.59 2.95
C GLY A 125 4.48 7.16 2.64
N VAL A 126 5.54 6.49 3.09
CA VAL A 126 6.94 6.83 2.73
C VAL A 126 7.20 6.64 1.24
N GLU A 127 6.65 5.59 0.63
CA GLU A 127 6.67 5.37 -0.82
C GLU A 127 6.05 6.56 -1.57
N LEU A 128 4.83 6.97 -1.19
CA LEU A 128 4.12 8.12 -1.78
C LEU A 128 4.84 9.45 -1.57
N THR A 129 5.41 9.68 -0.38
CA THR A 129 6.23 10.86 -0.11
C THR A 129 7.47 10.87 -1.01
N THR A 130 8.13 9.72 -1.15
CA THR A 130 9.30 9.57 -2.03
C THR A 130 8.91 9.86 -3.48
N ASP A 131 7.82 9.29 -3.98
CA ASP A 131 7.31 9.55 -5.34
C ASP A 131 7.11 11.04 -5.64
N ASN A 132 6.70 11.83 -4.66
CA ASN A 132 6.46 13.26 -4.83
C ASN A 132 7.74 14.09 -4.82
N ILE A 133 8.76 13.69 -4.06
CA ILE A 133 9.99 14.49 -3.87
C ILE A 133 11.16 14.02 -4.73
N ILE A 134 11.12 12.80 -5.27
CA ILE A 134 12.28 12.15 -5.91
C ILE A 134 12.79 12.91 -7.13
N ALA A 135 11.89 13.41 -7.98
CA ALA A 135 12.26 14.18 -9.16
C ALA A 135 12.97 15.49 -8.78
N GLU A 136 12.40 16.22 -7.81
CA GLU A 136 12.98 17.46 -7.27
C GLU A 136 14.33 17.19 -6.58
N TYR A 137 14.43 16.11 -5.80
CA TYR A 137 15.66 15.70 -5.14
C TYR A 137 16.82 15.52 -6.12
N PHE A 138 16.62 14.79 -7.23
CA PHE A 138 17.68 14.60 -8.22
C PHE A 138 18.00 15.89 -8.98
N TYR A 139 16.97 16.67 -9.33
CA TYR A 139 17.14 17.94 -10.03
C TYR A 139 17.98 18.94 -9.21
N ASP A 140 17.63 19.14 -7.94
CA ASP A 140 18.31 20.12 -7.09
C ASP A 140 19.68 19.66 -6.62
N ARG A 141 19.82 18.39 -6.25
CA ARG A 141 21.05 17.85 -5.66
C ARG A 141 22.14 17.61 -6.70
N PHE A 142 21.77 17.02 -7.83
CA PHE A 142 22.74 16.57 -8.83
C PHE A 142 22.71 17.37 -10.13
N LYS A 143 21.83 18.37 -10.23
CA LYS A 143 21.68 19.23 -11.42
C LYS A 143 21.50 18.44 -12.71
N VAL A 144 20.84 17.28 -12.61
CA VAL A 144 20.49 16.46 -13.77
C VAL A 144 19.34 17.10 -14.53
N ASN A 145 19.25 16.84 -15.84
CA ASN A 145 18.15 17.31 -16.68
C ASN A 145 16.80 16.84 -16.12
N VAL A 146 15.77 17.67 -16.29
CA VAL A 146 14.39 17.37 -15.83
C VAL A 146 13.90 16.05 -16.43
N GLU A 147 14.26 15.76 -17.68
CA GLU A 147 13.93 14.51 -18.36
C GLU A 147 14.54 13.28 -17.69
N THR A 148 15.82 13.33 -17.30
CA THR A 148 16.48 12.19 -16.65
C THR A 148 16.00 12.02 -15.20
N ALA A 149 15.74 13.13 -14.48
CA ALA A 149 15.11 13.09 -13.16
C ALA A 149 13.70 12.48 -13.21
N GLY A 150 12.90 12.87 -14.21
CA GLY A 150 11.56 12.30 -14.46
C GLY A 150 11.61 10.82 -14.83
N ALA A 151 12.58 10.39 -15.65
CA ALA A 151 12.77 8.97 -15.97
C ALA A 151 13.15 8.14 -14.74
N ILE A 152 13.99 8.67 -13.85
CA ILE A 152 14.35 8.03 -12.59
C ILE A 152 13.11 7.92 -11.67
N ALA A 153 12.34 9.00 -11.53
CA ALA A 153 11.10 9.01 -10.75
C ALA A 153 10.08 7.98 -11.28
N ALA A 154 9.90 7.94 -12.60
CA ALA A 154 9.04 6.96 -13.24
C ALA A 154 9.52 5.52 -13.01
N SER A 155 10.84 5.25 -13.03
CA SER A 155 11.36 3.92 -12.75
C SER A 155 11.02 3.43 -11.34
N PHE A 156 11.00 4.33 -10.36
CA PHE A 156 10.57 4.02 -8.99
C PHE A 156 9.08 3.66 -8.95
N GLY A 157 8.22 4.47 -9.59
CA GLY A 157 6.79 4.20 -9.66
C GLY A 157 6.45 2.91 -10.42
N LEU A 158 7.15 2.62 -11.52
CA LEU A 158 6.97 1.41 -12.33
C LEU A 158 7.46 0.14 -11.63
N ALA A 159 8.44 0.24 -10.72
CA ALA A 159 8.93 -0.91 -9.94
C ALA A 159 7.80 -1.60 -9.15
N ASN A 160 6.71 -0.87 -8.85
CA ASN A 160 5.52 -1.39 -8.17
C ASN A 160 4.89 -2.58 -8.88
N PHE A 161 5.03 -2.66 -10.20
CA PHE A 161 4.50 -3.77 -11.00
C PHE A 161 5.07 -5.12 -10.56
N VAL A 162 6.36 -5.15 -10.19
CA VAL A 162 7.07 -6.38 -9.85
C VAL A 162 7.21 -6.51 -8.33
N SER A 163 7.55 -5.41 -7.67
CA SER A 163 7.95 -5.46 -6.27
C SER A 163 6.80 -5.80 -5.32
N ARG A 164 5.61 -5.23 -5.52
CA ARG A 164 4.44 -5.52 -4.69
C ARG A 164 3.97 -6.97 -4.82
N PRO A 165 3.78 -7.53 -6.03
CA PRO A 165 3.49 -8.95 -6.14
C PRO A 165 4.64 -9.83 -5.62
N ALA A 166 5.91 -9.44 -5.77
CA ALA A 166 7.03 -10.17 -5.16
C ALA A 166 6.92 -10.24 -3.63
N GLY A 167 6.54 -9.13 -2.97
CA GLY A 167 6.22 -9.11 -1.53
C GLY A 167 5.03 -10.00 -1.18
N GLY A 168 3.99 -10.01 -2.02
CA GLY A 168 2.83 -10.90 -1.88
C GLY A 168 3.20 -12.39 -1.97
N VAL A 169 4.02 -12.76 -2.97
CA VAL A 169 4.56 -14.12 -3.13
C VAL A 169 5.43 -14.51 -1.93
N LEU A 170 6.28 -13.60 -1.46
CA LEU A 170 7.10 -13.83 -0.27
C LEU A 170 6.23 -14.07 0.97
N SER A 171 5.14 -13.31 1.13
CA SER A 171 4.17 -13.52 2.20
C SER A 171 3.53 -14.91 2.14
N ASP A 172 3.13 -15.33 0.95
CA ASP A 172 2.43 -16.60 0.76
C ASP A 172 3.37 -17.80 0.94
N GLU A 173 4.59 -17.74 0.42
CA GLU A 173 5.59 -18.80 0.58
C GLU A 173 6.07 -18.93 2.03
N MET A 174 6.31 -17.81 2.71
CA MET A 174 6.69 -17.81 4.12
C MET A 174 5.52 -18.21 5.02
N GLY A 175 4.28 -17.89 4.62
CA GLY A 175 3.05 -18.39 5.22
C GLY A 175 2.93 -19.91 5.10
N ARG A 176 3.30 -20.49 3.95
CA ARG A 176 3.26 -21.93 3.70
C ARG A 176 4.32 -22.70 4.50
N ARG A 177 5.53 -22.14 4.66
CA ARG A 177 6.65 -22.80 5.36
C ARG A 177 6.59 -22.63 6.88
N PHE A 178 6.23 -21.43 7.37
CA PHE A 178 6.37 -21.06 8.78
C PHE A 178 5.07 -20.47 9.38
N GLY A 179 3.94 -20.59 8.69
CA GLY A 179 2.66 -20.05 9.14
C GLY A 179 2.64 -18.52 9.24
N MET A 180 1.76 -17.97 10.09
CA MET A 180 1.65 -16.52 10.29
C MET A 180 2.90 -15.90 10.92
N ARG A 181 3.70 -16.68 11.65
CA ARG A 181 5.00 -16.23 12.15
C ARG A 181 5.95 -15.88 11.01
N GLY A 182 5.99 -16.72 9.97
CA GLY A 182 6.77 -16.46 8.76
C GLY A 182 6.39 -15.13 8.12
N ARG A 183 5.08 -14.88 7.97
CA ARG A 183 4.57 -13.62 7.40
C ARG A 183 4.97 -12.38 8.20
N LEU A 184 4.83 -12.43 9.54
CA LEU A 184 5.20 -11.32 10.41
C LEU A 184 6.71 -11.07 10.40
N TRP A 185 7.53 -12.12 10.44
CA TRP A 185 8.98 -12.00 10.36
C TRP A 185 9.44 -11.44 9.01
N SER A 186 8.87 -11.92 7.90
CA SER A 186 9.16 -11.39 6.57
C SER A 186 8.77 -9.92 6.44
N LEU A 187 7.60 -9.52 6.94
CA LEU A 187 7.18 -8.12 6.99
C LEU A 187 8.19 -7.27 7.78
N TRP A 188 8.55 -7.70 8.99
CA TRP A 188 9.48 -6.96 9.85
C TRP A 188 10.87 -6.82 9.23
N VAL A 189 11.44 -7.90 8.69
CA VAL A 189 12.78 -7.89 8.07
C VAL A 189 12.81 -6.99 6.83
N VAL A 190 11.87 -7.18 5.90
CA VAL A 190 11.82 -6.41 4.64
C VAL A 190 11.62 -4.92 4.92
N GLN A 191 10.72 -4.59 5.84
CA GLN A 191 10.46 -3.22 6.26
C GLN A 191 11.69 -2.59 6.95
N THR A 192 12.39 -3.34 7.81
CA THR A 192 13.61 -2.86 8.47
C THR A 192 14.73 -2.60 7.45
N VAL A 193 14.92 -3.49 6.48
CA VAL A 193 15.89 -3.30 5.39
C VAL A 193 15.54 -2.07 4.56
N ALA A 194 14.26 -1.86 4.23
CA ALA A 194 13.82 -0.66 3.52
C ALA A 194 14.08 0.62 4.33
N GLY A 195 13.79 0.62 5.64
CA GLY A 195 14.09 1.75 6.53
C GLY A 195 15.59 2.08 6.58
N LEU A 196 16.45 1.07 6.69
CA LEU A 196 17.91 1.24 6.66
C LEU A 196 18.38 1.82 5.32
N LEU A 197 17.90 1.29 4.20
CA LEU A 197 18.23 1.80 2.86
C LEU A 197 17.78 3.25 2.67
N CYS A 198 16.64 3.65 3.24
CA CYS A 198 16.18 5.03 3.25
C CYS A 198 17.13 5.95 4.05
N VAL A 199 17.60 5.50 5.21
CA VAL A 199 18.63 6.23 5.99
C VAL A 199 19.92 6.39 5.19
N PHE A 200 20.38 5.31 4.53
CA PHE A 200 21.56 5.32 3.67
C PHE A 200 21.40 6.28 2.49
N LEU A 201 20.23 6.34 1.85
CA LEU A 201 19.96 7.23 0.72
C LEU A 201 20.22 8.69 1.09
N GLY A 202 19.81 9.12 2.29
CA GLY A 202 20.07 10.48 2.79
C GLY A 202 21.52 10.76 3.20
N ARG A 203 22.44 9.78 3.12
CA ARG A 203 23.87 9.94 3.44
C ARG A 203 24.78 9.81 2.22
N VAL A 204 24.30 9.22 1.13
CA VAL A 204 25.08 9.01 -0.08
C VAL A 204 25.21 10.32 -0.85
N ASN A 205 26.44 10.64 -1.26
CA ASN A 205 26.76 11.89 -1.98
C ASN A 205 27.04 11.69 -3.47
N THR A 206 27.09 10.44 -3.94
CA THR A 206 27.39 10.11 -5.34
C THR A 206 26.10 9.83 -6.11
N LEU A 207 25.98 10.36 -7.34
CA LEU A 207 24.78 10.20 -8.18
C LEU A 207 24.44 8.73 -8.43
N TRP A 208 25.38 7.95 -8.97
CA TRP A 208 25.16 6.54 -9.32
C TRP A 208 24.86 5.67 -8.09
N ALA A 209 25.52 5.94 -6.97
CA ALA A 209 25.24 5.24 -5.72
C ALA A 209 23.84 5.61 -5.18
N SER A 210 23.41 6.86 -5.33
CA SER A 210 22.06 7.29 -4.91
C SER A 210 20.98 6.60 -5.72
N ILE A 211 21.16 6.49 -7.04
CA ILE A 211 20.23 5.77 -7.92
C ILE A 211 20.15 4.29 -7.52
N LEU A 212 21.29 3.63 -7.25
CA LEU A 212 21.32 2.22 -6.88
C LEU A 212 20.62 1.97 -5.53
N VAL A 213 20.96 2.77 -4.51
CA VAL A 213 20.34 2.67 -3.18
C VAL A 213 18.84 2.95 -3.25
N MET A 214 18.44 3.93 -4.06
CA MET A 214 17.03 4.26 -4.29
C MET A 214 16.28 3.12 -4.99
N CYS A 215 16.84 2.51 -6.04
CA CYS A 215 16.24 1.34 -6.68
C CYS A 215 16.08 0.18 -5.70
N SER A 216 17.11 -0.08 -4.89
CA SER A 216 17.02 -1.12 -3.85
C SER A 216 15.95 -0.77 -2.81
N PHE A 217 15.94 0.46 -2.31
CA PHE A 217 14.93 0.95 -1.39
C PHE A 217 13.50 0.80 -1.94
N SER A 218 13.28 1.18 -3.20
CA SER A 218 12.01 1.03 -3.93
C SER A 218 11.52 -0.42 -3.91
N LEU A 219 12.40 -1.37 -4.20
CA LEU A 219 12.06 -2.79 -4.16
C LEU A 219 11.63 -3.22 -2.74
N PHE A 220 12.38 -2.88 -1.70
CA PHE A 220 12.03 -3.34 -0.35
C PHE A 220 10.77 -2.64 0.22
N VAL A 221 10.60 -1.33 0.00
CA VAL A 221 9.44 -0.59 0.53
C VAL A 221 8.12 -1.05 -0.12
N GLN A 222 8.14 -1.30 -1.42
CA GLN A 222 6.98 -1.79 -2.16
C GLN A 222 6.69 -3.27 -1.83
N ALA A 223 7.72 -4.08 -1.65
CA ALA A 223 7.55 -5.47 -1.18
C ALA A 223 6.94 -5.51 0.24
N ALA A 224 7.31 -4.60 1.13
CA ALA A 224 6.71 -4.47 2.45
C ALA A 224 5.21 -4.09 2.39
N SER A 225 4.83 -3.20 1.48
CA SER A 225 3.43 -2.88 1.19
C SER A 225 2.63 -4.12 0.75
N GLY A 226 3.22 -4.98 -0.10
CA GLY A 226 2.63 -6.26 -0.51
C GLY A 226 2.50 -7.27 0.64
N LEU A 227 3.55 -7.42 1.46
CA LEU A 227 3.56 -8.27 2.65
C LEU A 227 2.46 -7.87 3.65
N THR A 228 2.25 -6.57 3.84
CA THR A 228 1.24 -6.05 4.77
C THR A 228 -0.16 -6.52 4.38
N PHE A 229 -0.54 -6.40 3.11
CA PHE A 229 -1.82 -6.90 2.60
C PHE A 229 -1.89 -8.43 2.46
N GLY A 230 -0.77 -9.13 2.63
CA GLY A 230 -0.75 -10.57 2.87
C GLY A 230 -1.13 -10.96 4.30
N VAL A 231 -0.99 -10.04 5.27
CA VAL A 231 -1.33 -10.26 6.70
C VAL A 231 -2.72 -9.75 7.05
N VAL A 232 -3.13 -8.60 6.50
CA VAL A 232 -4.43 -7.95 6.76
C VAL A 232 -5.63 -8.91 6.70
N PRO A 233 -5.74 -9.82 5.71
CA PRO A 233 -6.90 -10.73 5.61
C PRO A 233 -7.05 -11.71 6.78
N PHE A 234 -5.98 -11.92 7.55
CA PHE A 234 -5.93 -12.87 8.66
C PHE A 234 -6.22 -12.21 10.02
N VAL A 235 -6.39 -10.88 10.06
CA VAL A 235 -6.70 -10.16 11.31
C VAL A 235 -8.13 -10.42 11.76
N SER A 236 -9.10 -10.19 10.87
CA SER A 236 -10.50 -10.49 11.12
C SER A 236 -11.19 -10.78 9.80
N LYS A 237 -11.80 -11.98 9.69
CA LYS A 237 -12.63 -12.34 8.54
C LYS A 237 -13.97 -11.59 8.53
N ARG A 238 -14.52 -11.30 9.72
CA ARG A 238 -15.82 -10.62 9.88
C ARG A 238 -15.76 -9.12 9.54
N SER A 239 -14.71 -8.43 9.98
CA SER A 239 -14.53 -6.98 9.76
C SER A 239 -13.44 -6.67 8.73
N LEU A 240 -13.19 -7.59 7.79
CA LEU A 240 -12.14 -7.50 6.78
C LEU A 240 -12.13 -6.16 6.04
N GLY A 241 -13.30 -5.66 5.63
CA GLY A 241 -13.42 -4.38 4.93
C GLY A 241 -13.00 -3.19 5.80
N VAL A 242 -13.36 -3.20 7.09
CA VAL A 242 -12.99 -2.13 8.04
C VAL A 242 -11.48 -2.14 8.28
N ILE A 243 -10.90 -3.30 8.55
CA ILE A 243 -9.46 -3.43 8.82
C ILE A 243 -8.63 -3.11 7.57
N SER A 244 -9.06 -3.58 6.39
CA SER A 244 -8.43 -3.24 5.13
C SER A 244 -8.54 -1.74 4.83
N GLY A 245 -9.67 -1.12 5.14
CA GLY A 245 -9.89 0.31 4.99
C GLY A 245 -9.00 1.14 5.92
N MET A 246 -8.94 0.77 7.21
CA MET A 246 -8.05 1.38 8.20
C MET A 246 -6.58 1.23 7.81
N THR A 247 -6.20 0.06 7.31
CA THR A 247 -4.83 -0.18 6.87
C THR A 247 -4.50 0.68 5.66
N GLY A 248 -5.36 0.68 4.64
CA GLY A 248 -5.19 1.47 3.43
C GLY A 248 -5.16 2.99 3.68
N SER A 249 -6.05 3.50 4.54
CA SER A 249 -6.06 4.93 4.90
C SER A 249 -4.81 5.34 5.67
N GLY A 250 -4.26 4.43 6.48
CA GLY A 250 -2.96 4.60 7.13
C GLY A 250 -1.85 4.99 6.15
N GLY A 251 -1.85 4.41 4.94
CA GLY A 251 -0.93 4.75 3.85
C GLY A 251 -0.98 6.23 3.44
N THR A 252 -2.17 6.73 3.09
CA THR A 252 -2.37 8.12 2.67
C THR A 252 -2.11 9.10 3.82
N ILE A 253 -2.58 8.79 5.02
CA ILE A 253 -2.32 9.61 6.22
C ILE A 253 -0.82 9.67 6.49
N GLY A 254 -0.13 8.52 6.40
CA GLY A 254 1.31 8.40 6.52
C GLY A 254 2.02 9.36 5.56
N ALA A 255 1.67 9.33 4.28
CA ALA A 255 2.25 10.21 3.25
C ALA A 255 2.09 11.69 3.57
N VAL A 256 0.90 12.10 4.02
CA VAL A 256 0.62 13.49 4.40
C VAL A 256 1.43 13.88 5.62
N VAL A 257 1.50 13.02 6.64
CA VAL A 257 2.26 13.27 7.86
C VAL A 257 3.75 13.37 7.56
N THR A 258 4.33 12.45 6.79
CA THR A 258 5.74 12.49 6.39
C THR A 258 6.05 13.70 5.51
N GLN A 259 5.17 14.04 4.55
CA GLN A 259 5.33 15.23 3.73
C GLN A 259 5.29 16.51 4.58
N LEU A 260 4.31 16.64 5.48
CA LEU A 260 4.14 17.83 6.30
C LEU A 260 5.26 18.00 7.32
N LEU A 261 5.66 16.92 8.00
CA LEU A 261 6.69 16.97 9.03
C LEU A 261 8.10 17.19 8.47
N LEU A 262 8.40 16.65 7.29
CA LEU A 262 9.77 16.56 6.79
C LEU A 262 10.06 17.48 5.59
N PHE A 263 9.04 17.83 4.80
CA PHE A 263 9.20 18.56 3.54
C PHE A 263 8.40 19.87 3.47
N SER A 264 7.37 20.04 4.31
CA SER A 264 6.51 21.23 4.28
C SER A 264 7.01 22.34 5.22
N GLY A 265 8.10 23.00 4.81
CA GLY A 265 8.29 24.43 5.12
C GLY A 265 9.15 24.85 6.32
N SER A 266 9.94 23.97 6.95
CA SER A 266 10.92 24.44 7.94
C SER A 266 12.32 24.57 7.33
N LYS A 267 12.87 25.79 7.26
CA LYS A 267 14.24 26.13 6.79
C LYS A 267 15.38 25.46 7.60
N ASN A 268 15.06 24.56 8.53
CA ASN A 268 16.00 23.97 9.48
C ASN A 268 16.56 22.62 9.04
N PHE A 269 15.94 21.91 8.08
CA PHE A 269 16.41 20.58 7.64
C PHE A 269 16.76 20.56 6.16
N SER A 270 17.96 20.09 5.84
CA SER A 270 18.33 19.76 4.46
C SER A 270 17.50 18.56 3.98
N THR A 271 17.12 18.53 2.70
CA THR A 271 16.35 17.43 2.07
C THR A 271 16.94 16.04 2.39
N GLN A 272 18.26 15.95 2.52
CA GLN A 272 18.97 14.72 2.90
C GLN A 272 18.72 14.29 4.34
N ALA A 273 18.68 15.25 5.27
CA ALA A 273 18.35 15.00 6.66
C ALA A 273 16.89 14.56 6.79
N SER A 274 15.98 15.17 6.01
CA SER A 274 14.58 14.76 5.91
C SER A 274 14.43 13.33 5.42
N ILE A 275 15.14 12.93 4.35
CA ILE A 275 15.13 11.54 3.86
C ILE A 275 15.68 10.56 4.91
N SER A 276 16.79 10.90 5.58
CA SER A 276 17.31 10.03 6.65
C SER A 276 16.36 9.94 7.86
N LEU A 277 15.69 11.03 8.22
CA LEU A 277 14.72 11.05 9.32
C LEU A 277 13.47 10.24 8.97
N MET A 278 13.04 10.27 7.71
CA MET A 278 11.97 9.43 7.18
C MET A 278 12.29 7.93 7.35
N GLY A 279 13.51 7.53 7.00
CA GLY A 279 13.99 6.16 7.22
C GLY A 279 14.02 5.76 8.70
N LEU A 280 14.41 6.69 9.58
CA LEU A 280 14.39 6.45 11.03
C LEU A 280 12.97 6.27 11.57
N MET A 281 12.02 7.11 11.15
CA MET A 281 10.60 6.97 11.51
C MET A 281 10.05 5.62 11.05
N MET A 282 10.41 5.20 9.84
CA MET A 282 10.04 3.88 9.31
C MET A 282 10.54 2.74 10.21
N LEU A 283 11.78 2.78 10.67
CA LEU A 283 12.32 1.79 11.61
C LEU A 283 11.56 1.76 12.94
N VAL A 284 11.30 2.93 13.53
CA VAL A 284 10.59 3.05 14.82
C VAL A 284 9.16 2.55 14.70
N CYS A 285 8.45 2.92 13.64
CA CYS A 285 7.06 2.53 13.41
C CYS A 285 6.91 1.07 12.95
N THR A 286 8.01 0.37 12.70
CA THR A 286 8.03 -1.08 12.41
C THR A 286 8.14 -1.93 13.69
N LEU A 287 8.64 -1.36 14.80
CA LEU A 287 8.74 -2.07 16.07
C LEU A 287 7.39 -2.60 16.60
N PRO A 288 6.27 -1.86 16.50
CA PRO A 288 4.96 -2.35 16.95
C PRO A 288 4.49 -3.64 16.27
N VAL A 289 5.00 -4.00 15.08
CA VAL A 289 4.70 -5.28 14.41
C VAL A 289 5.05 -6.48 15.31
N THR A 290 6.07 -6.35 16.14
CA THR A 290 6.48 -7.39 17.09
C THR A 290 5.45 -7.69 18.18
N LEU A 291 4.55 -6.74 18.45
CA LEU A 291 3.48 -6.87 19.44
C LEU A 291 2.23 -7.55 18.86
N ILE A 292 2.18 -7.81 17.55
CA ILE A 292 1.06 -8.51 16.93
C ILE A 292 1.06 -9.96 17.42
N TYR A 293 -0.02 -10.33 18.10
CA TYR A 293 -0.25 -11.69 18.58
C TYR A 293 -1.58 -12.24 18.07
N PHE A 294 -1.55 -13.37 17.38
CA PHE A 294 -2.74 -14.12 16.99
C PHE A 294 -2.97 -15.27 17.98
N PRO A 295 -4.18 -15.46 18.54
CA PRO A 295 -4.39 -16.46 19.60
C PRO A 295 -4.24 -17.89 19.05
N THR A 296 -4.69 -18.09 17.81
CA THR A 296 -4.69 -19.37 17.10
C THR A 296 -3.36 -19.69 16.41
N TRP A 297 -2.55 -18.69 16.05
CA TRP A 297 -1.30 -18.90 15.25
C TRP A 297 -0.03 -18.43 15.99
N GLY A 298 -0.18 -17.80 17.15
CA GLY A 298 0.89 -17.17 17.91
C GLY A 298 1.29 -15.77 17.40
N GLY A 299 2.31 -15.19 18.03
CA GLY A 299 2.96 -13.95 17.59
C GLY A 299 4.37 -14.20 17.07
N MET A 300 5.15 -13.13 16.83
CA MET A 300 6.55 -13.26 16.41
C MET A 300 7.42 -14.00 17.43
N PHE A 301 7.18 -13.76 18.73
CA PHE A 301 7.95 -14.33 19.84
C PHE A 301 7.15 -15.33 20.70
N CYS A 302 5.82 -15.38 20.57
CA CYS A 302 4.94 -16.16 21.45
C CYS A 302 4.27 -17.35 20.73
N GLY A 303 4.22 -18.49 21.44
CA GLY A 303 3.43 -19.70 21.13
C GLY A 303 1.96 -19.42 20.79
N PRO A 304 1.28 -20.27 19.99
CA PRO A 304 -0.18 -20.29 20.01
C PRO A 304 -0.69 -20.64 21.42
N SER A 305 -1.87 -20.14 21.81
CA SER A 305 -2.47 -20.43 23.11
C SER A 305 -2.89 -21.91 23.22
N THR A 306 -2.77 -22.50 24.41
CA THR A 306 -3.06 -23.93 24.65
C THR A 306 -4.56 -24.24 24.78
N GLU A 307 -5.41 -23.20 24.89
CA GLU A 307 -6.87 -23.30 24.84
C GLU A 307 -7.40 -22.70 23.53
N PRO A 308 -7.72 -23.53 22.51
CA PRO A 308 -8.25 -23.06 21.24
C PRO A 308 -9.76 -22.72 21.30
N GLU A 309 -10.53 -23.44 22.14
CA GLU A 309 -12.00 -23.50 22.02
C GLU A 309 -12.75 -22.29 22.61
N SER A 310 -12.22 -21.61 23.64
CA SER A 310 -12.94 -20.53 24.33
C SER A 310 -12.91 -19.18 23.59
N MET A 311 -12.04 -19.04 22.58
CA MET A 311 -11.92 -17.83 21.75
C MET A 311 -12.42 -18.03 20.32
N ASP A 312 -12.56 -19.29 19.88
CA ASP A 312 -13.06 -19.64 18.55
C ASP A 312 -14.54 -19.30 18.37
N GLU A 313 -15.36 -19.22 19.41
CA GLU A 313 -16.74 -18.74 19.27
C GLU A 313 -16.81 -17.34 18.63
N ASN A 314 -15.88 -16.42 18.94
CA ASN A 314 -15.88 -15.11 18.29
C ASN A 314 -15.33 -15.10 16.84
N TYR A 315 -14.61 -16.15 16.42
CA TYR A 315 -13.98 -16.26 15.09
C TYR A 315 -14.71 -17.25 14.14
N HIS A 316 -15.47 -18.21 14.67
CA HIS A 316 -16.19 -19.26 13.95
C HIS A 316 -17.72 -19.19 14.06
N LEU A 317 -18.32 -18.34 14.92
CA LEU A 317 -19.77 -18.14 14.89
C LEU A 317 -20.17 -17.34 13.66
N LEU A 318 -20.35 -18.07 12.55
CA LEU A 318 -21.27 -17.87 11.43
C LEU A 318 -20.95 -18.93 10.35
N GLN A 319 -21.22 -20.21 10.65
CA GLN A 319 -21.73 -21.11 9.61
C GLN A 319 -23.18 -20.72 9.27
#